data_AF-A0A485D7N4-F1
#
_entry.id   AF-A0A485D7N4-F1
#
_cell.length_a   1.000
_cell.length_b   1.000
_cell.length_c   1.000
_cell.angle_alpha   90.00
_cell.angle_beta   90.00
_cell.angle_gamma   90.00
#
_symmetry.space_group_name_H-M   'P 1'
#
loop_
_entity.id
_entity.type
_entity.pdbx_description
1 polymer ?
#
loop_
_entity_poly.entity_id
_entity_poly.type
_entity_poly.pdbx_seq_one_letter_code
_entity_poly.pdbx_strand_id
1 'polypeptide(L)'
;MKLVGEFHMPLVPDGLPVDGHLIATLAFPQTAGLVDAELEWQKNRGQLLVTPRGDVQPMLDLPWEITPERIAISDGRWSTEYAGYPLSGRVALSVGNWQQGTEQMRVSGRLNVLTHGEGGKGNAVLTIGPGKLSMDNSDMPLQLTGEAKLGDLIVYAVLPANLTGPLTAPALTFHPGALLRSRGRVIDSLNIDEVRLPLAGVKVTQQGVDGPSAGYFGARAPNSKWATSRCILTVQADNFMPDSGRWQWRYWGEGRFTPDAGEVGRQRGGGRG
;
A
#
# COMPACT_ATOMS: atom_id res chain seq x y z
N MET A 1 -16.18 -17.16 18.49
CA MET A 1 -15.27 -17.73 17.49
C MET A 1 -15.65 -19.20 17.33
N LYS A 2 -15.86 -19.69 16.11
CA LYS A 2 -16.27 -21.07 15.82
C LYS A 2 -15.46 -21.59 14.65
N LEU A 3 -14.96 -22.81 14.75
CA LEU A 3 -14.23 -23.52 13.69
C LEU A 3 -14.85 -24.90 13.54
N VAL A 4 -15.21 -25.29 12.32
CA VAL A 4 -15.76 -26.61 11.99
C VAL A 4 -15.13 -27.04 10.67
N GLY A 5 -14.73 -28.30 10.54
CA GLY A 5 -14.18 -28.80 9.29
C GLY A 5 -14.22 -30.31 9.20
N GLU A 6 -14.23 -30.79 7.97
CA GLU A 6 -14.16 -32.20 7.59
C GLU A 6 -12.98 -32.37 6.62
N PHE A 7 -12.20 -33.43 6.77
CA PHE A 7 -11.02 -33.67 5.93
C PHE A 7 -10.78 -35.16 5.73
N HIS A 8 -10.33 -35.52 4.54
CA HIS A 8 -9.93 -36.89 4.21
C HIS A 8 -8.41 -37.02 4.24
N MET A 9 -7.94 -37.93 5.09
CA MET A 9 -6.52 -38.21 5.25
C MET A 9 -6.02 -39.16 4.16
N PRO A 10 -4.76 -39.03 3.71
CA PRO A 10 -4.14 -40.03 2.84
C PRO A 10 -4.04 -41.39 3.54
N LEU A 11 -4.05 -42.47 2.76
CA LEU A 11 -3.90 -43.85 3.25
C LEU A 11 -2.56 -44.08 3.99
N VAL A 12 -1.54 -43.25 3.69
CA VAL A 12 -0.24 -43.22 4.35
C VAL A 12 -0.07 -41.84 5.02
N PRO A 13 0.19 -41.74 6.34
CA PRO A 13 0.11 -40.47 7.10
C PRO A 13 1.20 -39.42 6.82
N ASP A 14 2.01 -39.59 5.78
CA ASP A 14 3.21 -38.76 5.55
C ASP A 14 2.91 -37.46 4.78
N GLY A 15 1.63 -37.10 4.61
CA GLY A 15 1.20 -35.97 3.76
C GLY A 15 0.05 -35.15 4.34
N LEU A 16 -0.12 -33.94 3.76
CA LEU A 16 -1.30 -33.10 4.00
C LEU A 16 -2.59 -33.84 3.61
N PRO A 17 -3.75 -33.50 4.20
CA PRO A 17 -5.03 -34.11 3.84
C PRO A 17 -5.27 -34.00 2.33
N VAL A 18 -5.73 -35.08 1.72
CA VAL A 18 -5.85 -35.17 0.26
C VAL A 18 -6.98 -34.28 -0.24
N ASP A 19 -8.02 -34.10 0.56
CA ASP A 19 -9.10 -33.18 0.30
C ASP A 19 -9.76 -32.81 1.64
N GLY A 20 -10.50 -31.72 1.64
CA GLY A 20 -11.19 -31.28 2.83
C GLY A 20 -11.90 -29.96 2.64
N HIS A 21 -12.72 -29.68 3.65
CA HIS A 21 -13.57 -28.51 3.72
C HIS A 21 -13.54 -27.97 5.14
N LEU A 22 -13.11 -26.73 5.31
CA LEU A 22 -12.97 -26.05 6.59
C LEU A 22 -13.76 -24.74 6.55
N ILE A 23 -14.62 -24.56 7.55
CA ILE A 23 -15.40 -23.35 7.77
C ILE A 23 -15.00 -22.73 9.11
N ALA A 24 -14.63 -21.46 9.08
CA ALA A 24 -14.26 -20.70 10.26
C ALA A 24 -15.04 -19.39 10.32
N THR A 25 -15.52 -19.02 11.52
CA THR A 25 -16.03 -17.69 11.81
C THR A 25 -15.06 -16.96 12.73
N LEU A 26 -14.43 -15.91 12.20
CA LEU A 26 -13.37 -15.15 12.87
C LEU A 26 -13.62 -13.64 12.80
N ALA A 27 -13.02 -12.90 13.73
CA ALA A 27 -12.95 -11.44 13.62
C ALA A 27 -11.84 -11.07 12.62
N PHE A 28 -12.13 -10.13 11.72
CA PHE A 28 -11.17 -9.67 10.73
C PHE A 28 -10.71 -8.25 11.07
N PRO A 29 -9.40 -7.97 11.26
CA PRO A 29 -8.93 -6.68 11.78
C PRO A 29 -9.36 -5.46 10.95
N GLN A 30 -9.59 -5.65 9.65
CA GLN A 30 -9.90 -4.58 8.70
C GLN A 30 -11.41 -4.42 8.44
N THR A 31 -12.27 -5.19 9.08
CA THR A 31 -13.72 -5.14 8.89
C THR A 31 -14.44 -5.06 10.22
N ALA A 32 -15.40 -4.16 10.35
CA ALA A 32 -16.29 -4.13 11.50
C ALA A 32 -17.19 -5.38 11.45
N GLY A 33 -16.89 -6.40 12.26
CA GLY A 33 -17.74 -7.59 12.40
C GLY A 33 -16.99 -8.91 12.27
N LEU A 34 -17.77 -9.97 12.11
CA LEU A 34 -17.28 -11.33 11.88
C LEU A 34 -17.27 -11.62 10.38
N VAL A 35 -16.30 -12.40 9.94
CA VAL A 35 -16.24 -12.97 8.59
C VAL A 35 -16.37 -14.48 8.68
N ASP A 36 -17.03 -15.05 7.68
CA ASP A 36 -17.06 -16.49 7.45
C ASP A 36 -16.00 -16.81 6.39
N ALA A 37 -15.04 -17.65 6.74
CA ALA A 37 -13.98 -18.13 5.88
C ALA A 37 -14.22 -19.60 5.55
N GLU A 38 -14.20 -19.93 4.27
CA GLU A 38 -14.40 -21.25 3.72
C GLU A 38 -13.15 -21.65 2.94
N LEU A 39 -12.53 -22.75 3.33
CA LEU A 39 -11.38 -23.33 2.68
C LEU A 39 -11.76 -24.72 2.16
N GLU A 40 -11.80 -24.86 0.84
CA GLU A 40 -12.03 -26.15 0.17
C GLU A 40 -10.79 -26.53 -0.63
N TRP A 41 -10.41 -27.81 -0.60
CA TRP A 41 -9.32 -28.31 -1.43
C TRP A 41 -9.50 -29.73 -1.90
N GLN A 42 -8.89 -30.00 -3.05
CA GLN A 42 -8.78 -31.33 -3.65
C GLN A 42 -7.39 -31.51 -4.21
N LYS A 43 -6.69 -32.52 -3.68
CA LYS A 43 -5.29 -32.85 -3.93
C LYS A 43 -4.39 -31.65 -3.62
N ASN A 44 -3.87 -31.03 -4.67
CA ASN A 44 -2.84 -30.02 -4.59
C ASN A 44 -3.35 -28.63 -4.98
N ARG A 45 -4.67 -28.43 -4.99
CA ARG A 45 -5.33 -27.17 -5.32
C ARG A 45 -6.55 -26.97 -4.45
N GLY A 46 -6.92 -25.72 -4.25
CA GLY A 46 -8.11 -25.36 -3.50
C GLY A 46 -8.47 -23.90 -3.66
N GLN A 47 -9.43 -23.47 -2.86
CA GLN A 47 -9.92 -22.11 -2.87
C GLN A 47 -10.18 -21.68 -1.43
N LEU A 48 -9.73 -20.48 -1.09
CA LEU A 48 -10.12 -19.78 0.13
C LEU A 48 -11.08 -18.66 -0.24
N LEU A 49 -12.30 -18.75 0.28
CA LEU A 49 -13.31 -17.70 0.23
C LEU A 49 -13.44 -17.07 1.60
N VAL A 50 -13.50 -15.74 1.66
CA VAL A 50 -13.80 -15.00 2.88
C VAL A 50 -14.92 -14.02 2.59
N THR A 51 -16.00 -14.10 3.37
CA THR A 51 -17.22 -13.32 3.16
C THR A 51 -17.61 -12.64 4.48
N PRO A 52 -17.87 -11.32 4.47
CA PRO A 52 -18.47 -10.67 5.63
C PRO A 52 -19.78 -11.34 6.01
N ARG A 53 -20.01 -11.55 7.30
CA ARG A 53 -21.22 -12.25 7.74
C ARG A 53 -22.47 -11.43 7.42
N GLY A 54 -23.40 -12.04 6.68
CA GLY A 54 -24.63 -11.38 6.21
C GLY A 54 -24.54 -10.85 4.77
N ASP A 55 -23.35 -10.83 4.18
CA ASP A 55 -23.14 -10.51 2.78
C ASP A 55 -23.10 -11.78 1.92
N VAL A 56 -23.39 -11.60 0.63
CA VAL A 56 -23.30 -12.68 -0.38
C VAL A 56 -21.99 -12.60 -1.17
N GLN A 57 -21.42 -11.39 -1.29
CA GLN A 57 -20.23 -11.17 -2.10
C GLN A 57 -18.96 -11.39 -1.25
N PRO A 58 -18.07 -12.31 -1.63
CA PRO A 58 -16.81 -12.51 -0.92
C PRO A 58 -15.90 -11.29 -1.02
N MET A 59 -15.25 -10.96 0.08
CA MET A 59 -14.17 -9.96 0.15
C MET A 59 -12.83 -10.53 -0.32
N LEU A 60 -12.62 -11.84 -0.22
CA LEU A 60 -11.44 -12.54 -0.71
C LEU A 60 -11.88 -13.82 -1.42
N ASP A 61 -11.29 -14.04 -2.59
CA ASP A 61 -11.43 -15.27 -3.37
C ASP A 61 -10.03 -15.63 -3.88
N LEU A 62 -9.42 -16.62 -3.23
CA LEU A 62 -8.01 -16.96 -3.42
C LEU A 62 -7.90 -18.42 -3.87
N PRO A 63 -7.94 -18.69 -5.19
CA PRO A 63 -7.57 -20.00 -5.70
C PRO A 63 -6.09 -20.21 -5.49
N TRP A 64 -5.73 -21.36 -4.94
CA TRP A 64 -4.36 -21.70 -4.62
C TRP A 64 -3.98 -23.08 -5.17
N GLU A 65 -2.70 -23.23 -5.44
CA GLU A 65 -2.07 -24.49 -5.82
C GLU A 65 -0.80 -24.70 -5.01
N ILE A 66 -0.49 -25.96 -4.71
CA ILE A 66 0.69 -26.36 -3.95
C ILE A 66 1.44 -27.47 -4.70
N THR A 67 2.76 -27.38 -4.69
CA THR A 67 3.71 -28.42 -5.10
C THR A 67 4.77 -28.54 -4.01
N PRO A 68 5.64 -29.57 -4.04
CA PRO A 68 6.75 -29.65 -3.09
C PRO A 68 7.68 -28.42 -3.11
N GLU A 69 7.77 -27.74 -4.24
CA GLU A 69 8.66 -26.60 -4.47
C GLU A 69 7.98 -25.26 -4.24
N ARG A 70 6.65 -25.15 -4.43
CA ARG A 70 5.94 -23.87 -4.47
C ARG A 70 4.52 -23.92 -3.93
N ILE A 71 4.11 -22.87 -3.23
CA ILE A 71 2.70 -22.51 -3.01
C ILE A 71 2.40 -21.29 -3.87
N ALA A 72 1.29 -21.28 -4.59
CA ALA A 72 0.91 -20.17 -5.46
C ALA A 72 -0.58 -19.82 -5.35
N ILE A 73 -0.86 -18.52 -5.42
CA ILE A 73 -2.16 -17.93 -5.75
C ILE A 73 -1.94 -17.23 -7.10
N SER A 74 -2.60 -17.66 -8.15
CA SER A 74 -2.37 -17.13 -9.50
C SER A 74 -3.39 -16.07 -9.90
N ASP A 75 -4.64 -16.21 -9.45
CA ASP A 75 -5.75 -15.36 -9.87
C ASP A 75 -6.69 -14.92 -8.73
N GLY A 76 -6.09 -14.63 -7.58
CA GLY A 76 -6.83 -14.16 -6.43
C GLY A 76 -7.56 -12.85 -6.69
N ARG A 77 -8.73 -12.69 -6.08
CA ARG A 77 -9.57 -11.50 -6.12
C ARG A 77 -9.78 -11.01 -4.71
N TRP A 78 -9.86 -9.70 -4.57
CA TRP A 78 -10.15 -9.08 -3.30
C TRP A 78 -11.02 -7.85 -3.51
N SER A 79 -11.84 -7.54 -2.51
CA SER A 79 -12.70 -6.37 -2.46
C SER A 79 -12.86 -5.94 -1.00
N THR A 80 -12.75 -4.64 -0.74
CA THR A 80 -12.95 -4.06 0.59
C THR A 80 -13.44 -2.62 0.45
N GLU A 81 -13.83 -2.01 1.56
CA GLU A 81 -14.15 -0.60 1.62
C GLU A 81 -13.16 0.07 2.57
N TYR A 82 -12.49 1.13 2.08
CA TYR A 82 -11.55 1.89 2.90
C TYR A 82 -11.99 3.35 2.93
N ALA A 83 -12.26 3.85 4.14
CA ALA A 83 -12.69 5.23 4.38
C ALA A 83 -13.87 5.69 3.48
N GLY A 84 -14.85 4.79 3.23
CA GLY A 84 -16.01 5.08 2.37
C GLY A 84 -15.79 4.82 0.88
N TYR A 85 -14.60 4.40 0.45
CA TYR A 85 -14.28 4.14 -0.96
C TYR A 85 -14.15 2.64 -1.24
N PRO A 86 -14.91 2.09 -2.20
CA PRO A 86 -14.76 0.69 -2.59
C PRO A 86 -13.44 0.48 -3.33
N LEU A 87 -12.64 -0.45 -2.81
CA LEU A 87 -11.38 -0.90 -3.36
C LEU A 87 -11.52 -2.36 -3.78
N SER A 88 -10.99 -2.70 -4.95
CA SER A 88 -10.99 -4.08 -5.40
C SER A 88 -9.76 -4.37 -6.23
N GLY A 89 -9.49 -5.63 -6.51
CA GLY A 89 -8.49 -5.95 -7.51
C GLY A 89 -8.11 -7.41 -7.55
N ARG A 90 -6.86 -7.64 -7.96
CA ARG A 90 -6.32 -8.98 -8.20
C ARG A 90 -5.06 -9.16 -7.40
N VAL A 91 -4.81 -10.38 -6.95
CA VAL A 91 -3.60 -10.75 -6.24
C VAL A 91 -3.05 -12.04 -6.83
N ALA A 92 -1.76 -12.01 -7.12
CA ALA A 92 -0.97 -13.20 -7.38
C ALA A 92 0.17 -13.26 -6.37
N LEU A 93 0.40 -14.42 -5.77
CA LEU A 93 1.43 -14.67 -4.77
C LEU A 93 2.09 -16.01 -5.09
N SER A 94 3.40 -16.10 -4.88
CA SER A 94 4.15 -17.33 -5.05
C SER A 94 5.21 -17.41 -3.96
N VAL A 95 5.21 -18.53 -3.23
CA VAL A 95 6.15 -18.86 -2.17
C VAL A 95 6.90 -20.11 -2.58
N GLY A 96 8.16 -19.96 -2.98
CA GLY A 96 9.06 -21.06 -3.28
C GLY A 96 9.81 -21.56 -2.04
N ASN A 97 10.34 -22.78 -2.11
CA ASN A 97 11.15 -23.42 -1.06
C ASN A 97 10.45 -23.53 0.30
N TRP A 98 9.12 -23.59 0.31
CA TRP A 98 8.33 -23.53 1.55
C TRP A 98 8.57 -24.73 2.48
N GLN A 99 8.96 -25.89 1.94
CA GLN A 99 9.32 -27.07 2.74
C GLN A 99 10.74 -27.01 3.33
N GLN A 100 11.59 -26.10 2.87
CA GLN A 100 13.00 -25.99 3.31
C GLN A 100 13.17 -25.09 4.55
N GLY A 101 12.06 -24.69 5.18
CA GLY A 101 12.03 -23.77 6.31
C GLY A 101 11.81 -22.31 5.90
N THR A 102 11.29 -21.51 6.83
CA THR A 102 10.91 -20.09 6.62
C THR A 102 12.08 -19.25 6.10
N GLU A 103 13.30 -19.57 6.52
CA GLU A 103 14.51 -18.83 6.13
C GLU A 103 14.95 -19.05 4.68
N GLN A 104 14.51 -20.13 4.04
CA GLN A 104 14.78 -20.46 2.65
C GLN A 104 13.65 -20.02 1.71
N MET A 105 12.51 -19.60 2.27
CA MET A 105 11.34 -19.20 1.50
C MET A 105 11.65 -18.02 0.59
N ARG A 106 11.25 -18.15 -0.68
CA ARG A 106 11.34 -17.09 -1.69
C ARG A 106 9.94 -16.63 -2.03
N VAL A 107 9.60 -15.43 -1.59
CA VAL A 107 8.28 -14.83 -1.80
C VAL A 107 8.33 -13.87 -2.97
N SER A 108 7.31 -13.93 -3.84
CA SER A 108 7.09 -12.99 -4.93
C SER A 108 5.60 -12.82 -5.15
N GLY A 109 5.18 -11.67 -5.65
CA GLY A 109 3.77 -11.42 -5.87
C GLY A 109 3.46 -10.10 -6.54
N ARG A 110 2.20 -9.94 -6.88
CA ARG A 110 1.64 -8.75 -7.50
C ARG A 110 0.23 -8.54 -6.98
N LEU A 111 0.00 -7.36 -6.43
CA LEU A 111 -1.31 -6.89 -5.99
C LEU A 111 -1.72 -5.72 -6.88
N ASN A 112 -2.87 -5.84 -7.53
CA ASN A 112 -3.52 -4.76 -8.24
C ASN A 112 -4.63 -4.17 -7.37
N VAL A 113 -4.72 -2.85 -7.34
CA VAL A 113 -5.70 -2.05 -6.61
C VAL A 113 -6.43 -1.16 -7.60
N LEU A 114 -7.73 -1.36 -7.73
CA LEU A 114 -8.66 -0.54 -8.48
C LEU A 114 -9.43 0.34 -7.48
N THR A 115 -9.27 1.64 -7.62
CA THR A 115 -10.05 2.63 -6.86
C THR A 115 -11.22 3.09 -7.71
N HIS A 116 -12.43 3.12 -7.16
CA HIS A 116 -13.59 3.75 -7.80
C HIS A 116 -13.97 5.01 -7.00
N GLY A 117 -13.99 6.17 -7.66
CA GLY A 117 -14.42 7.44 -7.09
C GLY A 117 -15.08 8.34 -8.13
N GLU A 118 -15.54 9.52 -7.73
CA GLU A 118 -16.24 10.46 -8.61
C GLU A 118 -15.39 10.92 -9.81
N GLY A 119 -14.06 11.02 -9.64
CA GLY A 119 -13.10 11.31 -10.72
C GLY A 119 -12.82 10.13 -11.69
N GLY A 120 -13.52 9.00 -11.54
CA GLY A 120 -13.37 7.80 -12.35
C GLY A 120 -12.46 6.73 -11.71
N LYS A 121 -12.07 5.73 -12.50
CA LYS A 121 -11.24 4.62 -12.04
C LYS A 121 -9.77 5.04 -11.94
N GLY A 122 -9.10 4.60 -10.88
CA GLY A 122 -7.65 4.62 -10.71
C GLY A 122 -7.12 3.19 -10.60
N ASN A 123 -5.86 2.97 -10.97
CA ASN A 123 -5.21 1.67 -10.87
C ASN A 123 -3.81 1.81 -10.30
N ALA A 124 -3.53 1.10 -9.22
CA ALA A 124 -2.20 0.98 -8.62
C ALA A 124 -1.79 -0.49 -8.53
N VAL A 125 -0.51 -0.74 -8.74
CA VAL A 125 0.09 -2.08 -8.75
C VAL A 125 1.23 -2.09 -7.75
N LEU A 126 1.15 -2.96 -6.75
CA LEU A 126 2.26 -3.31 -5.89
C LEU A 126 2.88 -4.63 -6.39
N THR A 127 4.16 -4.60 -6.72
CA THR A 127 4.95 -5.81 -6.99
C THR A 127 5.85 -6.06 -5.79
N ILE A 128 5.95 -7.32 -5.36
CA ILE A 128 6.81 -7.75 -4.26
C ILE A 128 7.73 -8.87 -4.73
N GLY A 129 8.98 -8.84 -4.30
CA GLY A 129 9.95 -9.88 -4.56
C GLY A 129 10.42 -9.96 -6.03
N PRO A 130 11.12 -11.05 -6.39
CA PRO A 130 11.46 -12.18 -5.51
C PRO A 130 12.38 -11.76 -4.36
N GLY A 131 12.05 -12.16 -3.14
CA GLY A 131 12.80 -11.81 -1.93
C GLY A 131 12.54 -12.77 -0.79
N LYS A 132 13.12 -12.47 0.38
CA LYS A 132 13.01 -13.24 1.61
C LYS A 132 12.24 -12.46 2.67
N LEU A 133 11.33 -13.14 3.35
CA LEU A 133 10.70 -12.65 4.59
C LEU A 133 11.17 -13.55 5.73
N SER A 134 11.67 -12.96 6.81
CA SER A 134 12.34 -13.69 7.88
C SER A 134 12.12 -13.02 9.23
N MET A 135 12.18 -13.85 10.28
CA MET A 135 12.11 -13.37 11.66
C MET A 135 13.41 -12.69 12.11
N ASP A 136 14.52 -12.93 11.41
CA ASP A 136 15.82 -12.33 11.71
C ASP A 136 16.09 -11.13 10.80
N ASN A 137 16.07 -11.38 9.48
CA ASN A 137 16.33 -10.33 8.50
C ASN A 137 15.66 -10.64 7.16
N SER A 138 14.63 -9.87 6.85
CA SER A 138 13.99 -9.85 5.54
C SER A 138 14.84 -9.07 4.55
N ASP A 139 14.71 -9.43 3.28
CA ASP A 139 15.21 -8.66 2.15
C ASP A 139 14.23 -8.82 1.01
N MET A 140 13.29 -7.87 0.92
CA MET A 140 12.15 -7.95 0.04
C MET A 140 12.06 -6.68 -0.81
N PRO A 141 12.37 -6.76 -2.12
CA PRO A 141 12.15 -5.64 -3.02
C PRO A 141 10.66 -5.42 -3.24
N LEU A 142 10.28 -4.16 -3.32
CA LEU A 142 8.89 -3.71 -3.46
C LEU A 142 8.83 -2.59 -4.51
N GLN A 143 7.77 -2.56 -5.30
CA GLN A 143 7.50 -1.45 -6.20
C GLN A 143 6.00 -1.18 -6.27
N LEU A 144 5.58 -0.02 -5.77
CA LEU A 144 4.23 0.50 -6.02
C LEU A 144 4.26 1.42 -7.25
N THR A 145 3.37 1.20 -8.20
CA THR A 145 3.22 2.07 -9.37
C THR A 145 1.77 2.22 -9.77
N GLY A 146 1.34 3.45 -10.04
CA GLY A 146 0.03 3.72 -10.64
C GLY A 146 -0.58 5.01 -10.16
N GLU A 147 -1.91 5.08 -10.25
CA GLU A 147 -2.70 6.24 -9.85
C GLU A 147 -3.90 5.86 -9.00
N ALA A 148 -4.25 6.75 -8.08
CA ALA A 148 -5.48 6.70 -7.31
C ALA A 148 -6.24 8.02 -7.50
N LYS A 149 -7.57 7.92 -7.55
CA LYS A 149 -8.46 9.08 -7.68
C LYS A 149 -9.34 9.16 -6.44
N LEU A 150 -9.27 10.29 -5.75
CA LEU A 150 -9.99 10.56 -4.51
C LEU A 150 -10.72 11.90 -4.66
N GLY A 151 -12.01 11.86 -5.00
CA GLY A 151 -12.76 13.05 -5.40
C GLY A 151 -12.11 13.75 -6.60
N ASP A 152 -11.79 15.03 -6.46
CA ASP A 152 -11.09 15.86 -7.45
C ASP A 152 -9.56 15.71 -7.43
N LEU A 153 -9.00 14.96 -6.47
CA LEU A 153 -7.55 14.73 -6.33
C LEU A 153 -7.12 13.48 -7.11
N ILE A 154 -6.07 13.61 -7.90
CA ILE A 154 -5.39 12.48 -8.53
C ILE A 154 -4.00 12.36 -7.93
N VAL A 155 -3.67 11.18 -7.43
CA VAL A 155 -2.36 10.84 -6.87
C VAL A 155 -1.67 9.85 -7.81
N TYR A 156 -0.41 10.11 -8.15
CA TYR A 156 0.46 9.25 -8.92
C TYR A 156 1.59 8.76 -8.03
N ALA A 157 1.91 7.47 -8.11
CA ALA A 157 2.96 6.85 -7.33
C ALA A 157 3.91 6.07 -8.24
N VAL A 158 5.21 6.27 -8.03
CA VAL A 158 6.27 5.35 -8.46
C VAL A 158 7.20 5.21 -7.27
N LEU A 159 7.06 4.13 -6.50
CA LEU A 159 7.75 3.94 -5.22
C LEU A 159 8.51 2.60 -5.21
N PRO A 160 9.72 2.55 -5.80
CA PRO A 160 10.64 1.45 -5.55
C PRO A 160 11.16 1.53 -4.11
N ALA A 161 11.17 0.40 -3.41
CA ALA A 161 11.64 0.30 -2.03
C ALA A 161 12.17 -1.11 -1.73
N ASN A 162 12.87 -1.25 -0.61
CA ASN A 162 13.17 -2.55 0.00
C ASN A 162 12.61 -2.59 1.42
N LEU A 163 11.96 -3.71 1.77
CA LEU A 163 11.61 -4.06 3.13
C LEU A 163 12.72 -4.94 3.72
N THR A 164 13.28 -4.51 4.83
CA THR A 164 14.43 -5.12 5.49
C THR A 164 14.18 -5.31 6.99
N GLY A 165 15.05 -6.07 7.66
CA GLY A 165 14.93 -6.32 9.09
C GLY A 165 13.93 -7.43 9.43
N PRO A 166 13.77 -7.74 10.72
CA PRO A 166 12.91 -8.82 11.17
C PRO A 166 11.44 -8.51 10.91
N LEU A 167 10.61 -9.50 10.63
CA LEU A 167 9.15 -9.32 10.44
C LEU A 167 8.46 -8.71 11.66
N THR A 168 9.06 -8.81 12.85
CA THR A 168 8.57 -8.19 14.09
C THR A 168 8.87 -6.70 14.17
N ALA A 169 9.90 -6.21 13.47
CA ALA A 169 10.28 -4.80 13.40
C ALA A 169 10.85 -4.43 12.02
N PRO A 170 10.02 -4.50 10.96
CA PRO A 170 10.50 -4.29 9.60
C PRO A 170 10.77 -2.81 9.33
N ALA A 171 11.68 -2.55 8.39
CA ALA A 171 12.01 -1.23 7.89
C ALA A 171 11.85 -1.17 6.36
N LEU A 172 11.02 -0.25 5.89
CA LEU A 172 10.83 0.04 4.48
C LEU A 172 11.73 1.22 4.08
N THR A 173 12.60 1.05 3.10
CA THR A 173 13.48 2.13 2.60
C THR A 173 13.23 2.38 1.12
N PHE A 174 12.93 3.62 0.75
CA PHE A 174 12.66 4.01 -0.62
C PHE A 174 13.94 4.28 -1.41
N HIS A 175 14.00 3.74 -2.64
CA HIS A 175 15.14 3.87 -3.53
C HIS A 175 15.13 5.19 -4.32
N PRO A 176 16.27 5.59 -4.91
CA PRO A 176 16.30 6.65 -5.91
C PRO A 176 15.24 6.44 -7.00
N GLY A 177 14.51 7.51 -7.33
CA GLY A 177 13.38 7.46 -8.25
C GLY A 177 12.01 7.32 -7.58
N ALA A 178 11.96 7.08 -6.26
CA ALA A 178 10.72 7.13 -5.50
C ALA A 178 10.09 8.52 -5.51
N LEU A 179 8.88 8.62 -6.05
CA LEU A 179 8.16 9.87 -6.26
C LEU A 179 6.65 9.67 -6.08
N LEU A 180 6.07 10.47 -5.19
CA LEU A 180 4.64 10.74 -5.16
C LEU A 180 4.36 12.04 -5.88
N ARG A 181 3.29 12.08 -6.68
CA ARG A 181 2.79 13.31 -7.27
C ARG A 181 1.30 13.42 -7.00
N SER A 182 0.80 14.63 -6.85
CA SER A 182 -0.63 14.85 -6.85
C SER A 182 -1.01 16.12 -7.60
N ARG A 183 -2.26 16.15 -8.08
CA ARG A 183 -2.86 17.30 -8.76
C ARG A 183 -4.35 17.29 -8.51
N GLY A 184 -4.98 18.45 -8.53
CA GLY A 184 -6.42 18.57 -8.34
C GLY A 184 -6.80 19.62 -7.31
N ARG A 185 -8.10 19.68 -6.99
CA ARG A 185 -8.65 20.65 -6.06
C ARG A 185 -8.68 20.05 -4.66
N VAL A 186 -8.01 20.69 -3.69
CA VAL A 186 -7.95 20.19 -2.30
C VAL A 186 -8.97 20.92 -1.41
N ILE A 187 -9.21 22.20 -1.66
CA ILE A 187 -10.27 23.01 -1.05
C ILE A 187 -10.83 23.99 -2.09
N ASP A 188 -12.04 24.51 -1.89
CA ASP A 188 -12.72 25.40 -2.87
C ASP A 188 -11.92 26.65 -3.25
N SER A 189 -10.96 27.06 -2.42
CA SER A 189 -10.12 28.25 -2.60
C SER A 189 -8.71 27.96 -3.12
N LEU A 190 -8.33 26.70 -3.39
CA LEU A 190 -6.98 26.34 -3.83
C LEU A 190 -6.97 25.17 -4.83
N ASN A 191 -6.59 25.47 -6.07
CA ASN A 191 -6.27 24.45 -7.06
C ASN A 191 -4.78 24.11 -6.98
N ILE A 192 -4.48 22.83 -6.72
CA ILE A 192 -3.12 22.33 -6.76
C ILE A 192 -2.82 21.94 -8.21
N ASP A 193 -1.98 22.75 -8.85
CA ASP A 193 -1.47 22.48 -10.20
C ASP A 193 -0.58 21.22 -10.15
N GLU A 194 0.32 21.14 -9.16
CA GLU A 194 1.20 19.99 -8.99
C GLU A 194 1.85 19.95 -7.60
N VAL A 195 1.81 18.79 -6.94
CA VAL A 195 2.72 18.44 -5.85
C VAL A 195 3.64 17.33 -6.33
N ARG A 196 4.93 17.43 -5.98
CA ARG A 196 5.93 16.37 -6.18
C ARG A 196 6.65 16.13 -4.87
N LEU A 197 6.65 14.89 -4.40
CA LEU A 197 7.31 14.47 -3.17
C LEU A 197 8.29 13.34 -3.51
N PRO A 198 9.56 13.68 -3.82
CA PRO A 198 10.62 12.70 -3.89
C PRO A 198 10.81 12.05 -2.52
N LEU A 199 10.83 10.73 -2.48
CA LEU A 199 10.97 9.94 -1.25
C LEU A 199 12.30 9.17 -1.18
N ALA A 200 13.23 9.44 -2.09
CA ALA A 200 14.51 8.74 -2.10
C ALA A 200 15.24 8.88 -0.75
N GLY A 201 15.59 7.73 -0.14
CA GLY A 201 16.24 7.69 1.18
C GLY A 201 15.30 7.86 2.37
N VAL A 202 14.00 8.05 2.15
CA VAL A 202 13.01 8.00 3.23
C VAL A 202 12.91 6.56 3.74
N LYS A 203 12.94 6.41 5.05
CA LYS A 203 12.79 5.14 5.75
C LYS A 203 11.54 5.20 6.62
N VAL A 204 10.76 4.12 6.60
CA VAL A 204 9.57 3.96 7.42
C VAL A 204 9.77 2.75 8.32
N THR A 205 9.58 2.94 9.62
CA THR A 205 9.64 1.89 10.64
C THR A 205 8.43 2.01 11.56
N GLN A 206 8.28 1.08 12.50
CA GLN A 206 7.27 1.22 13.56
C GLN A 206 7.47 2.46 14.44
N GLN A 207 8.68 3.01 14.52
CA GLN A 207 8.98 4.21 15.31
C GLN A 207 8.59 5.51 14.58
N GLY A 208 8.41 5.44 13.26
CA GLY A 208 7.98 6.57 12.45
C GLY A 208 8.74 6.65 11.13
N VAL A 209 8.72 7.85 10.57
CA VAL A 209 9.36 8.18 9.30
C VAL A 209 10.66 8.93 9.55
N ASP A 210 11.73 8.46 8.90
CA ASP A 210 13.06 9.07 8.92
C ASP A 210 13.48 9.49 7.51
N GLY A 211 14.31 10.53 7.46
CA GLY A 211 15.06 10.87 6.27
C GLY A 211 14.67 12.20 5.62
N PRO A 212 15.38 12.56 4.55
CA PRO A 212 15.13 13.80 3.84
C PRO A 212 13.93 13.64 2.91
N SER A 213 13.09 14.66 2.85
CA SER A 213 12.08 14.81 1.81
C SER A 213 12.11 16.25 1.31
N ALA A 214 12.37 16.46 0.02
CA ALA A 214 12.35 17.78 -0.59
C ALA A 214 11.18 17.86 -1.58
N GLY A 215 10.02 18.23 -1.07
CA GLY A 215 8.79 18.38 -1.83
C GLY A 215 8.73 19.69 -2.62
N TYR A 216 8.20 19.62 -3.83
CA TYR A 216 7.81 20.77 -4.63
C TYR A 216 6.29 20.90 -4.63
N PHE A 217 5.81 22.13 -4.43
CA PHE A 217 4.40 22.48 -4.35
C PHE A 217 4.13 23.65 -5.29
N GLY A 218 3.36 23.39 -6.35
CA GLY A 218 2.82 24.39 -7.25
C GLY A 218 1.31 24.51 -7.05
N ALA A 219 0.84 25.71 -6.72
CA ALA A 219 -0.59 25.97 -6.54
C ALA A 219 -1.01 27.24 -7.26
N ARG A 220 -2.28 27.27 -7.65
CA ARG A 220 -2.94 28.38 -8.32
C ARG A 220 -4.24 28.69 -7.61
N ALA A 221 -4.50 29.98 -7.36
CA ALA A 221 -5.78 30.41 -6.84
C ALA A 221 -6.89 30.19 -7.90
N PRO A 222 -8.04 29.62 -7.55
CA PRO A 222 -9.21 29.55 -8.43
C PRO A 222 -9.58 30.96 -8.90
N ASN A 223 -9.91 31.10 -10.18
CA ASN A 223 -10.31 32.36 -10.84
C ASN A 223 -9.25 33.48 -10.92
N SER A 224 -7.99 33.23 -10.58
CA SER A 224 -6.90 34.15 -10.87
C SER A 224 -6.02 33.63 -12.01
N LYS A 225 -5.98 34.34 -13.14
CA LYS A 225 -4.97 34.11 -14.19
C LYS A 225 -3.57 34.60 -13.78
N TRP A 226 -3.46 35.22 -12.60
CA TRP A 226 -2.35 36.08 -12.22
C TRP A 226 -1.70 35.73 -10.87
N ALA A 227 -2.22 34.73 -10.16
CA ALA A 227 -1.67 34.26 -8.87
C ALA A 227 -1.20 32.80 -8.98
N THR A 228 0.08 32.61 -9.29
CA THR A 228 0.74 31.29 -9.26
C THR A 228 1.83 31.32 -8.20
N SER A 229 1.78 30.37 -7.28
CA SER A 229 2.76 30.23 -6.22
C SER A 229 3.52 28.92 -6.41
N ARG A 230 4.84 29.01 -6.37
CA ARG A 230 5.73 27.84 -6.37
C ARG A 230 6.53 27.85 -5.09
N CYS A 231 6.44 26.76 -4.35
CA CYS A 231 7.14 26.58 -3.09
C CYS A 231 7.91 25.26 -3.12
N ILE A 232 9.11 25.27 -2.57
CA ILE A 232 9.84 24.06 -2.23
C ILE A 232 9.82 23.95 -0.71
N LEU A 233 9.42 22.79 -0.21
CA LEU A 233 9.42 22.44 1.19
C LEU A 233 10.41 21.29 1.37
N THR A 234 11.47 21.53 2.13
CA THR A 234 12.38 20.47 2.58
C THR A 234 12.08 20.14 4.02
N VAL A 235 11.87 18.85 4.27
CA VAL A 235 11.63 18.25 5.57
C VAL A 235 12.76 17.28 5.86
N GLN A 236 13.27 17.34 7.08
CA GLN A 236 14.05 16.27 7.68
C GLN A 236 13.21 15.68 8.80
N ALA A 237 12.82 14.41 8.63
CA ALA A 237 12.07 13.67 9.63
C ALA A 237 13.01 12.81 10.48
N ASP A 238 12.70 12.70 11.77
CA ASP A 238 13.36 11.86 12.77
C ASP A 238 12.25 11.21 13.63
N ASN A 239 12.00 9.93 13.39
CA ASN A 239 10.91 9.14 13.95
C ASN A 239 9.56 9.89 13.91
N PHE A 240 9.24 10.52 12.78
CA PHE A 240 8.01 11.29 12.66
C PHE A 240 6.77 10.40 12.63
N MET A 241 5.82 10.69 13.52
CA MET A 241 4.44 10.23 13.52
C MET A 241 3.50 11.46 13.63
N PRO A 242 2.21 11.35 13.25
CA PRO A 242 1.26 12.46 13.37
C PRO A 242 1.02 12.94 14.82
N ASP A 243 1.21 12.07 15.80
CA ASP A 243 0.96 12.29 17.22
C ASP A 243 2.25 12.37 18.07
N SER A 244 3.40 11.98 17.51
CA SER A 244 4.67 11.86 18.21
C SER A 244 5.85 11.98 17.24
N GLY A 245 7.04 12.36 17.71
CA GLY A 245 8.22 12.49 16.84
C GLY A 245 8.60 13.93 16.51
N ARG A 246 9.72 14.10 15.79
CA ARG A 246 10.29 15.42 15.51
C ARG A 246 10.39 15.63 14.01
N TRP A 247 10.07 16.83 13.57
CA TRP A 247 10.27 17.21 12.18
C TRP A 247 10.82 18.62 12.10
N GLN A 248 11.81 18.78 11.24
CA GLN A 248 12.36 20.07 10.88
C GLN A 248 11.98 20.36 9.45
N TRP A 249 11.48 21.57 9.21
CA TRP A 249 11.09 21.98 7.88
C TRP A 249 11.67 23.33 7.54
N ARG A 250 12.00 23.48 6.26
CA ARG A 250 12.38 24.74 5.65
C ARG A 250 11.59 24.85 4.37
N TYR A 251 10.96 25.99 4.15
CA TYR A 251 10.40 26.30 2.85
C TYR A 251 11.11 27.50 2.23
N TRP A 252 11.14 27.49 0.91
CA TRP A 252 11.47 28.66 0.12
C TRP A 252 10.62 28.65 -1.14
N GLY A 253 10.04 29.79 -1.47
CA GLY A 253 9.13 29.88 -2.61
C GLY A 253 9.14 31.26 -3.24
N GLU A 254 8.66 31.28 -4.47
CA GLU A 254 8.36 32.49 -5.21
C GLU A 254 6.86 32.49 -5.48
N GLY A 255 6.16 33.50 -4.95
CA GLY A 255 4.79 33.81 -5.31
C GLY A 255 4.79 34.90 -6.38
N ARG A 256 4.10 34.67 -7.49
CA ARG A 256 3.74 35.77 -8.41
C ARG A 256 2.28 36.09 -8.20
N PHE A 257 2.03 37.31 -7.78
CA PHE A 257 0.71 37.90 -7.69
C PHE A 257 0.74 39.12 -8.62
N THR A 258 -0.02 39.11 -9.71
CA THR A 258 -0.18 40.30 -10.56
C THR A 258 -1.60 40.85 -10.45
N PRO A 259 -1.84 41.85 -9.58
CA PRO A 259 -2.97 42.75 -9.72
C PRO A 259 -2.44 44.19 -9.74
N ASP A 260 -2.19 44.77 -10.91
CA ASP A 260 -1.87 46.20 -11.14
C ASP A 260 -0.80 46.89 -10.26
N ALA A 261 -0.06 46.15 -9.43
CA ALA A 261 1.13 46.59 -8.70
C ALA A 261 2.11 45.41 -8.62
N GLY A 262 3.23 45.53 -9.33
CA GLY A 262 4.18 44.46 -9.56
C GLY A 262 5.11 44.18 -8.38
N GLU A 263 4.72 43.27 -7.49
CA GLU A 263 5.65 42.69 -6.52
C GLU A 263 5.76 41.16 -6.67
N VAL A 264 6.99 40.70 -6.93
CA VAL A 264 7.40 39.29 -6.82
C VAL A 264 7.99 39.11 -5.43
N GLY A 265 7.27 38.41 -4.54
CA GLY A 265 7.73 38.13 -3.19
C GLY A 265 8.49 36.80 -3.10
N ARG A 266 9.77 36.85 -2.69
CA ARG A 266 10.49 35.66 -2.20
C ARG A 266 10.22 35.49 -0.71
N GLN A 267 9.61 34.39 -0.32
CA GLN A 267 9.39 34.06 1.09
C GLN A 267 10.25 32.86 1.49
N ARG A 268 10.85 32.95 2.68
CA ARG A 268 11.61 31.87 3.32
C ARG A 268 11.21 31.81 4.79
N GLY A 269 11.01 30.59 5.28
CA GLY A 269 10.69 30.33 6.67
C GLY A 269 11.05 28.91 7.04
N GLY A 270 11.20 28.66 8.33
CA GLY A 270 11.52 27.33 8.86
C GLY A 270 11.13 27.21 10.32
N GLY A 271 10.87 25.97 10.75
CA GLY A 271 10.43 25.66 12.10
C GLY A 271 10.81 24.25 12.52
N ARG A 272 10.59 23.95 13.81
CA ARG A 272 10.74 22.63 14.41
C ARG A 272 9.49 22.32 15.22
N GLY A 273 8.93 21.13 15.02
CA GLY A 273 7.86 20.53 15.82
C GLY A 273 8.35 19.27 16.50
#